data_AF-A0AAV5ABR5-F1
#
_entry.id   AF-A0AAV5ABR5-F1
#
_cell.length_a   1.000
_cell.length_b   1.000
_cell.length_c   1.000
_cell.angle_alpha   90.00
_cell.angle_beta   90.00
_cell.angle_gamma   90.00
#
_symmetry.space_group_name_H-M   'P 1'
#
loop_
_entity.id
_entity.type
_entity.pdbx_description
1 polymer ?
#
loop_
_entity_poly.entity_id
_entity_poly.type
_entity_poly.pdbx_seq_one_letter_code
_entity_poly.pdbx_strand_id
1 'polypeptide(L)'
;MRVSGLRLVYLLVIGTILSLTIGVLLLRSSYVNIPWFSGRKTIHPIPFFFNDDHITLDESNPPKTFEEIRAYERALPQHDLSLPFPEGEKGRFVRFSNEMWALGLNNQLHNRLMRFTGFYSLLLSHLAFLSNRAYVFKDVTFDHNWEQAKWNPLNTFISGPTAGGSFGPLLEPARLPRAVRTDFWDKVCSPEKNNRVLLQVKEVNVELGLKGHLEGVDIMEKWAKKLREMPEQCVEIAAGSPHIFDFGITPFIVHSDHNPTLATPHSKKRDLDQHSTSSPDPLLSTFAIHYRRGDFAQHCYNLANMGFPYNSWNFLPNMPDQYDGPVGQRTHDDGTVAGRERLNHFLKHCWPDTEQVVQRVKEVAKEYYSGGDHYHYRLSSIYILTNEGNRTLLAELKDALLGIRLDSVGLSIPGHTSEYLFDKVTTSRDITIIGETENLAKQAIDMAIAERAGLFLGNGFSTLSANVNLFRLGRGFKARTCRQF
;
A
#
# COMPACT_ATOMS: atom_id res chain seq x y z
N MET A 1 -67.73 54.88 -2.75
CA MET A 1 -68.00 53.53 -2.21
C MET A 1 -66.92 52.59 -2.76
N ARG A 2 -65.66 52.53 -2.31
CA ARG A 2 -65.09 52.05 -1.03
C ARG A 2 -65.80 50.81 -0.45
N VAL A 3 -65.57 49.63 -1.03
CA VAL A 3 -65.20 48.36 -0.33
C VAL A 3 -64.62 47.39 -1.38
N SER A 4 -63.36 47.54 -1.77
CA SER A 4 -62.69 46.55 -2.67
C SER A 4 -61.18 46.40 -2.45
N GLY A 5 -60.55 47.22 -1.59
CA GLY A 5 -59.12 47.09 -1.27
C GLY A 5 -58.81 46.09 -0.14
N LEU A 6 -59.73 45.82 0.78
CA LEU A 6 -59.44 44.99 1.96
C LEU A 6 -59.41 43.48 1.67
N ARG A 7 -60.17 42.99 0.67
CA ARG A 7 -60.21 41.56 0.34
C ARG A 7 -58.95 41.07 -0.41
N LEU A 8 -58.31 41.93 -1.19
CA LEU A 8 -57.13 41.55 -1.98
C LEU A 8 -55.88 41.42 -1.09
N VAL A 9 -55.74 42.30 -0.08
CA VAL A 9 -54.65 42.21 0.91
C VAL A 9 -54.84 40.99 1.81
N TYR A 10 -56.08 40.66 2.20
CA TYR A 10 -56.36 39.49 3.03
C TYR A 10 -56.04 38.16 2.32
N LEU A 11 -56.31 38.05 1.02
CA LEU A 11 -55.99 36.86 0.23
C LEU A 11 -54.48 36.68 0.00
N LEU A 12 -53.74 37.78 -0.21
CA LEU A 12 -52.28 37.73 -0.36
C LEU A 12 -51.56 37.35 0.94
N VAL A 13 -52.05 37.84 2.09
CA VAL A 13 -51.50 37.52 3.42
C VAL A 13 -51.82 36.06 3.82
N ILE A 14 -53.02 35.56 3.54
CA ILE A 14 -53.35 34.14 3.79
C ILE A 14 -52.52 33.21 2.88
N GLY A 15 -52.30 33.58 1.61
CA GLY A 15 -51.47 32.80 0.68
C GLY A 15 -50.00 32.71 1.09
N THR A 16 -49.43 33.78 1.65
CA THR A 16 -48.05 33.76 2.18
C THR A 16 -47.95 33.01 3.51
N ILE A 17 -48.96 33.13 4.39
CA ILE A 17 -48.98 32.38 5.67
C ILE A 17 -49.13 30.87 5.42
N LEU A 18 -50.00 30.43 4.48
CA LEU A 18 -50.14 29.01 4.13
C LEU A 18 -48.87 28.43 3.48
N SER A 19 -48.18 29.21 2.65
CA SER A 19 -46.92 28.78 2.02
C SER A 19 -45.79 28.62 3.05
N LEU A 20 -45.74 29.51 4.06
CA LEU A 20 -44.78 29.42 5.16
C LEU A 20 -45.13 28.30 6.17
N THR A 21 -46.41 28.00 6.41
CA THR A 21 -46.78 26.89 7.30
C THR A 21 -46.55 25.52 6.67
N ILE A 22 -46.77 25.35 5.36
CA ILE A 22 -46.44 24.10 4.65
C ILE A 22 -44.92 23.93 4.54
N GLY A 23 -44.16 25.02 4.31
CA GLY A 23 -42.70 24.99 4.34
C GLY A 23 -42.12 24.62 5.72
N VAL A 24 -42.71 25.11 6.81
CA VAL A 24 -42.27 24.78 8.19
C VAL A 24 -42.75 23.39 8.64
N LEU A 25 -43.89 22.89 8.14
CA LEU A 25 -44.36 21.51 8.42
C LEU A 25 -43.57 20.46 7.63
N LEU A 26 -43.08 20.77 6.43
CA LEU A 26 -42.16 19.89 5.68
C LEU A 26 -40.72 19.96 6.23
N LEU A 27 -40.34 21.04 6.93
CA LEU A 27 -39.06 21.15 7.64
C LEU A 27 -39.10 20.63 9.09
N ARG A 28 -40.27 20.26 9.63
CA ARG A 28 -40.43 19.67 10.98
C ARG A 28 -40.75 18.17 11.00
N SER A 29 -40.81 17.51 9.85
CA SER A 29 -41.03 16.04 9.76
C SER A 29 -39.76 15.19 9.94
N SER A 30 -38.59 15.79 10.24
CA SER A 30 -37.31 15.05 10.30
C SER A 30 -36.65 15.01 11.69
N TYR A 31 -37.38 15.38 12.75
CA TYR A 31 -36.88 15.26 14.13
C TYR A 31 -37.79 14.35 14.96
N VAL A 32 -37.72 13.05 14.68
CA VAL A 32 -38.03 12.03 15.68
C VAL A 32 -36.74 11.79 16.46
N ASN A 33 -36.72 12.27 17.70
CA ASN A 33 -35.77 11.85 18.72
C ASN A 33 -35.94 10.35 18.97
N ILE A 34 -35.03 9.53 18.43
CA ILE A 34 -34.80 8.16 18.89
C ILE A 34 -33.58 8.19 19.83
N PRO A 35 -33.69 7.69 21.08
CA PRO A 35 -32.60 7.72 22.03
C PRO A 35 -31.52 6.67 21.68
N TRP A 36 -30.26 7.11 21.75
CA TRP A 36 -29.09 6.34 22.17
C TRP A 36 -28.88 4.93 21.58
N PHE A 37 -28.18 4.87 20.44
CA PHE A 37 -27.15 3.84 20.22
C PHE A 37 -25.81 4.54 20.01
N SER A 38 -25.08 4.73 21.11
CA SER A 38 -23.63 4.93 21.11
C SER A 38 -22.99 3.63 20.60
N GLY A 39 -22.77 3.56 19.30
CA GLY A 39 -22.14 2.41 18.64
C GLY A 39 -21.31 2.83 17.44
N ARG A 40 -20.53 3.93 17.57
CA ARG A 40 -19.47 4.25 16.61
C ARG A 40 -18.41 3.14 16.73
N LYS A 41 -18.44 2.19 15.81
CA LYS A 41 -17.32 1.26 15.61
C LYS A 41 -16.26 2.00 14.81
N THR A 42 -15.26 2.53 15.51
CA THR A 42 -13.97 2.85 14.93
C THR A 42 -13.42 1.59 14.27
N ILE A 43 -13.27 1.60 12.94
CA ILE A 43 -12.40 0.62 12.28
C ILE A 43 -10.98 1.08 12.62
N HIS A 44 -10.34 0.36 13.55
CA HIS A 44 -8.96 0.64 13.90
C HIS A 44 -8.06 0.26 12.71
N PRO A 45 -7.25 1.18 12.17
CA PRO A 45 -6.19 0.79 11.24
C PRO A 45 -5.24 -0.18 11.96
N ILE A 46 -4.84 -1.25 11.27
CA ILE A 46 -3.87 -2.21 11.82
C ILE A 46 -2.53 -1.47 11.99
N PRO A 47 -1.97 -1.39 13.21
CA PRO A 47 -0.59 -1.00 13.37
C PRO A 47 0.28 -2.15 12.86
N PHE A 48 0.93 -1.95 11.73
CA PHE A 48 1.95 -2.88 11.26
C PHE A 48 3.13 -2.80 12.25
N PHE A 49 3.68 -3.95 12.63
CA PHE A 49 4.91 -4.00 13.42
C PHE A 49 5.82 -4.98 12.74
N PHE A 50 6.93 -4.48 12.21
CA PHE A 50 7.96 -5.31 11.59
C PHE A 50 9.13 -5.43 12.57
N ASN A 51 9.59 -6.65 12.78
CA ASN A 51 10.77 -6.93 13.60
C ASN A 51 12.03 -6.63 12.79
N ASP A 52 13.00 -5.99 13.42
CA ASP A 52 14.28 -5.56 12.84
C ASP A 52 15.29 -6.72 12.86
N ASP A 53 15.74 -7.17 11.69
CA ASP A 53 17.00 -7.90 11.56
C ASP A 53 17.95 -7.14 10.61
N HIS A 54 19.19 -6.97 11.07
CA HIS A 54 20.25 -6.22 10.41
C HIS A 54 20.65 -6.86 9.06
N ILE A 55 20.82 -6.06 8.01
CA ILE A 55 21.41 -6.55 6.75
C ILE A 55 22.91 -6.21 6.77
N THR A 56 23.67 -7.18 7.23
CA THR A 56 25.02 -7.49 6.74
C THR A 56 24.93 -8.90 6.20
N LEU A 57 25.44 -9.16 4.98
CA LEU A 57 25.57 -10.53 4.49
C LEU A 57 26.59 -11.25 5.40
N ASP A 58 26.07 -11.95 6.39
CA ASP A 58 26.84 -12.74 7.34
C ASP A 58 27.20 -14.07 6.66
N GLU A 59 28.47 -14.26 6.31
CA GLU A 59 28.96 -15.52 5.73
C GLU A 59 28.75 -16.72 6.68
N SER A 60 28.48 -16.49 7.97
CA SER A 60 28.16 -17.54 8.94
C SER A 60 26.67 -17.97 8.94
N ASN A 61 25.80 -17.22 8.26
CA ASN A 61 24.37 -17.55 8.10
C ASN A 61 23.96 -17.40 6.62
N PRO A 62 24.19 -18.43 5.79
CA PRO A 62 23.99 -18.33 4.35
C PRO A 62 22.53 -17.98 4.00
N PRO A 63 22.30 -17.35 2.83
CA PRO A 63 20.95 -17.04 2.37
C PRO A 63 20.10 -18.31 2.32
N LYS A 64 18.92 -18.27 2.94
CA LYS A 64 18.02 -19.42 2.97
C LYS A 64 17.64 -19.82 1.54
N THR A 65 17.72 -21.11 1.25
CA THR A 65 17.12 -21.74 0.07
C THR A 65 15.60 -21.62 0.12
N PHE A 66 14.92 -21.73 -1.02
CA PHE A 66 13.45 -21.75 -1.02
C PHE A 66 12.89 -22.92 -0.22
N GLU A 67 13.55 -24.07 -0.22
CA GLU A 67 13.17 -25.24 0.57
C GLU A 67 13.24 -24.95 2.08
N GLU A 68 14.26 -24.24 2.55
CA GLU A 68 14.38 -23.81 3.94
C GLU A 68 13.30 -22.78 4.31
N ILE A 69 12.98 -21.84 3.42
CA ILE A 69 11.89 -20.87 3.64
C ILE A 69 10.53 -21.62 3.71
N ARG A 70 10.28 -22.58 2.82
CA ARG A 70 9.08 -23.43 2.88
C ARG A 70 9.03 -24.29 4.13
N ALA A 71 10.18 -24.78 4.61
CA ALA A 71 10.25 -25.53 5.85
C ALA A 71 9.88 -24.63 7.04
N TYR A 72 10.41 -23.41 7.08
CA TYR A 72 10.03 -22.38 8.04
C TYR A 72 8.52 -22.09 8.00
N GLU A 73 7.96 -21.84 6.82
CA GLU A 73 6.52 -21.60 6.66
C GLU A 73 5.67 -22.78 7.16
N ARG A 74 6.07 -24.01 6.86
CA ARG A 74 5.37 -25.22 7.33
C ARG A 74 5.47 -25.39 8.85
N ALA A 75 6.54 -24.92 9.47
CA ALA A 75 6.78 -25.01 10.91
C ALA A 75 6.16 -23.86 11.73
N LEU A 76 5.42 -22.94 11.11
CA LEU A 76 4.76 -21.84 11.82
C LEU A 76 3.80 -22.36 12.91
N PRO A 77 3.74 -21.74 14.11
CA PRO A 77 3.04 -22.30 15.27
C PRO A 77 1.55 -22.57 15.05
N GLN A 78 0.86 -21.73 14.26
CA GLN A 78 -0.56 -21.86 13.94
C GLN A 78 -0.90 -23.12 13.13
N HIS A 79 0.10 -23.87 12.65
CA HIS A 79 -0.09 -25.14 11.95
C HIS A 79 -0.18 -26.36 12.88
N ASP A 80 -0.21 -26.15 14.19
CA ASP A 80 -0.52 -27.21 15.15
C ASP A 80 -2.04 -27.44 15.23
N LEU A 81 -2.49 -28.63 14.82
CA LEU A 81 -3.89 -29.04 14.81
C LEU A 81 -4.53 -29.05 16.21
N SER A 82 -3.74 -29.23 17.26
CA SER A 82 -4.22 -29.32 18.64
C SER A 82 -4.57 -27.96 19.26
N LEU A 83 -4.23 -26.86 18.58
CA LEU A 83 -4.52 -25.52 19.08
C LEU A 83 -6.02 -25.28 19.25
N PRO A 84 -6.41 -24.52 20.29
CA PRO A 84 -7.79 -24.15 20.49
C PRO A 84 -8.26 -23.14 19.45
N PHE A 85 -9.58 -23.04 19.28
CA PHE A 85 -10.21 -21.98 18.49
C PHE A 85 -9.67 -20.59 18.93
N PRO A 86 -9.31 -19.70 17.98
CA PRO A 86 -9.67 -19.70 16.55
C PRO A 86 -8.68 -20.42 15.62
N GLU A 87 -7.65 -21.08 16.15
CA GLU A 87 -6.61 -21.77 15.38
C GLU A 87 -6.81 -23.30 15.42
N GLY A 88 -5.84 -24.03 14.88
CA GLY A 88 -5.83 -25.49 14.89
C GLY A 88 -6.92 -26.12 14.01
N GLU A 89 -7.26 -27.37 14.32
CA GLU A 89 -8.21 -28.16 13.51
C GLU A 89 -9.60 -27.54 13.44
N LYS A 90 -10.01 -26.77 14.45
CA LYS A 90 -11.34 -26.13 14.54
C LYS A 90 -11.33 -24.67 14.09
N GLY A 91 -10.22 -24.17 13.56
CA GLY A 91 -10.12 -22.80 13.06
C GLY A 91 -11.03 -22.53 11.87
N ARG A 92 -11.34 -21.27 11.59
CA ARG A 92 -12.12 -20.86 10.40
C ARG A 92 -11.17 -20.21 9.41
N PHE A 93 -11.26 -20.59 8.15
CA PHE A 93 -10.35 -20.06 7.13
C PHE A 93 -11.09 -19.60 5.87
N VAL A 94 -10.39 -18.80 5.09
CA VAL A 94 -10.80 -18.40 3.74
C VAL A 94 -9.61 -18.52 2.79
N ARG A 95 -9.81 -19.29 1.71
CA ARG A 95 -8.84 -19.45 0.62
C ARG A 95 -9.31 -18.69 -0.61
N PHE A 96 -8.38 -18.01 -1.28
CA PHE A 96 -8.67 -17.26 -2.51
C PHE A 96 -8.00 -17.94 -3.70
N SER A 97 -8.70 -18.89 -4.31
CA SER A 97 -8.15 -19.62 -5.47
C SER A 97 -8.20 -18.79 -6.76
N ASN A 98 -8.93 -17.66 -6.77
CA ASN A 98 -8.87 -16.62 -7.79
C ASN A 98 -7.82 -15.53 -7.52
N GLU A 99 -6.95 -15.71 -6.53
CA GLU A 99 -5.83 -14.79 -6.30
C GLU A 99 -4.89 -14.78 -7.52
N MET A 100 -4.47 -13.57 -7.91
CA MET A 100 -3.67 -13.35 -9.10
C MET A 100 -2.30 -14.02 -9.01
N TRP A 101 -1.80 -14.44 -10.17
CA TRP A 101 -0.51 -15.07 -10.39
C TRP A 101 0.05 -14.57 -11.73
N ALA A 102 1.34 -14.78 -12.01
CA ALA A 102 2.02 -14.39 -13.27
C ALA A 102 2.28 -12.90 -13.49
N LEU A 103 2.18 -12.06 -12.47
CA LEU A 103 2.51 -10.64 -12.62
C LEU A 103 3.62 -10.37 -11.68
N GLY A 104 4.76 -9.93 -12.21
CA GLY A 104 5.98 -9.68 -11.44
C GLY A 104 5.67 -8.95 -10.13
N LEU A 105 6.50 -9.17 -9.11
CA LEU A 105 6.29 -8.71 -7.73
C LEU A 105 5.72 -7.27 -7.64
N ASN A 106 6.17 -6.39 -8.54
CA ASN A 106 5.70 -5.00 -8.67
C ASN A 106 5.31 -4.58 -10.10
N ASN A 107 5.06 -5.52 -11.03
CA ASN A 107 5.16 -5.24 -12.46
C ASN A 107 3.91 -4.68 -13.17
N GLN A 108 4.23 -4.09 -14.31
CA GLN A 108 3.66 -3.10 -15.19
C GLN A 108 2.74 -3.64 -16.29
N LEU A 109 1.91 -2.72 -16.81
CA LEU A 109 1.19 -2.87 -18.08
C LEU A 109 2.16 -3.12 -19.24
N HIS A 110 2.07 -4.30 -19.85
CA HIS A 110 2.23 -4.43 -21.30
C HIS A 110 1.09 -5.31 -21.84
N ASN A 111 0.26 -4.70 -22.68
CA ASN A 111 -0.76 -5.28 -23.57
C ASN A 111 -1.92 -6.09 -22.95
N ARG A 112 -3.13 -5.50 -23.10
CA ARG A 112 -4.48 -6.08 -23.01
C ARG A 112 -4.69 -7.25 -22.02
N LEU A 113 -5.31 -6.90 -20.89
CA LEU A 113 -5.82 -7.79 -19.82
C LEU A 113 -4.73 -8.65 -19.14
N MET A 114 -4.14 -8.16 -18.05
CA MET A 114 -3.69 -8.98 -16.90
C MET A 114 -3.16 -8.05 -15.80
N ARG A 115 -3.50 -8.34 -14.53
CA ARG A 115 -3.59 -7.42 -13.39
C ARG A 115 -2.76 -7.87 -12.18
N PHE A 116 -2.08 -6.97 -11.47
CA PHE A 116 -1.08 -7.04 -10.36
C PHE A 116 -1.25 -8.05 -9.19
N THR A 117 -0.21 -8.79 -8.77
CA THR A 117 -0.26 -9.81 -7.68
C THR A 117 -0.06 -9.28 -6.24
N GLY A 118 0.97 -8.48 -5.97
CA GLY A 118 1.41 -8.19 -4.58
C GLY A 118 0.44 -7.40 -3.70
N PHE A 119 -0.28 -6.41 -4.25
CA PHE A 119 -1.29 -5.64 -3.51
C PHE A 119 -2.50 -6.47 -3.09
N TYR A 120 -2.84 -7.45 -3.91
CA TYR A 120 -4.08 -8.18 -3.76
C TYR A 120 -4.00 -9.15 -2.59
N SER A 121 -2.85 -9.80 -2.38
CA SER A 121 -2.62 -10.66 -1.19
C SER A 121 -2.80 -9.90 0.12
N LEU A 122 -2.34 -8.63 0.19
CA LEU A 122 -2.52 -7.79 1.37
C LEU A 122 -4.00 -7.42 1.60
N LEU A 123 -4.72 -7.04 0.54
CA LEU A 123 -6.15 -6.75 0.62
C LEU A 123 -6.97 -7.98 1.00
N LEU A 124 -6.66 -9.15 0.43
CA LEU A 124 -7.33 -10.41 0.74
C LEU A 124 -7.03 -10.89 2.16
N SER A 125 -5.80 -10.70 2.65
CA SER A 125 -5.44 -10.97 4.04
C SER A 125 -6.20 -10.04 4.98
N HIS A 126 -6.33 -8.76 4.64
CA HIS A 126 -7.15 -7.82 5.41
C HIS A 126 -8.64 -8.20 5.39
N LEU A 127 -9.16 -8.64 4.25
CA LEU A 127 -10.53 -9.15 4.16
C LEU A 127 -10.73 -10.38 5.06
N ALA A 128 -9.79 -11.31 5.07
CA ALA A 128 -9.82 -12.49 5.95
C ALA A 128 -9.81 -12.08 7.43
N PHE A 129 -8.90 -11.16 7.79
CA PHE A 129 -8.81 -10.57 9.13
C PHE A 129 -10.15 -9.95 9.56
N LEU A 130 -10.72 -9.07 8.73
CA LEU A 130 -12.02 -8.46 9.02
C LEU A 130 -13.14 -9.51 9.10
N SER A 131 -13.03 -10.64 8.40
CA SER A 131 -14.00 -11.72 8.43
C SER A 131 -13.87 -12.65 9.64
N ASN A 132 -12.89 -12.43 10.53
CA ASN A 132 -12.52 -13.34 11.61
C ASN A 132 -12.22 -14.76 11.10
N ARG A 133 -11.44 -14.84 10.01
CA ARG A 133 -10.99 -16.08 9.37
C ARG A 133 -9.49 -15.99 9.11
N ALA A 134 -8.79 -17.10 9.27
CA ALA A 134 -7.41 -17.22 8.83
C ALA A 134 -7.32 -17.08 7.30
N TYR A 135 -6.41 -16.21 6.85
CA TYR A 135 -6.03 -16.13 5.45
C TYR A 135 -5.24 -17.39 5.06
N VAL A 136 -5.59 -18.02 3.94
CA VAL A 136 -4.83 -19.15 3.42
C VAL A 136 -3.84 -18.64 2.37
N PHE A 137 -2.56 -18.53 2.75
CA PHE A 137 -1.51 -18.10 1.84
C PHE A 137 -0.87 -19.27 1.07
N LYS A 138 -0.25 -18.95 -0.06
CA LYS A 138 0.37 -19.92 -0.97
C LYS A 138 1.70 -19.40 -1.49
N ASP A 139 2.48 -20.30 -2.06
CA ASP A 139 3.63 -19.93 -2.87
C ASP A 139 3.17 -19.04 -4.04
N VAL A 140 4.02 -18.11 -4.44
CA VAL A 140 3.76 -17.13 -5.51
C VAL A 140 4.63 -17.42 -6.73
N THR A 141 4.10 -17.12 -7.91
CA THR A 141 4.85 -17.20 -9.17
C THR A 141 4.66 -15.93 -9.99
N PHE A 142 5.73 -15.55 -10.66
CA PHE A 142 5.77 -14.45 -11.61
C PHE A 142 5.87 -14.94 -13.06
N ASP A 143 5.95 -16.26 -13.25
CA ASP A 143 6.01 -16.86 -14.56
C ASP A 143 4.63 -16.86 -15.18
N HIS A 144 4.57 -16.46 -16.45
CA HIS A 144 3.32 -16.38 -17.21
C HIS A 144 2.85 -17.75 -17.69
N ASN A 145 3.76 -18.72 -17.75
CA ASN A 145 3.44 -20.10 -18.09
C ASN A 145 3.25 -20.92 -16.80
N TRP A 146 2.00 -21.25 -16.49
CA TRP A 146 1.64 -22.00 -15.29
C TRP A 146 2.29 -23.40 -15.23
N GLU A 147 2.50 -24.06 -16.38
CA GLU A 147 3.06 -25.43 -16.45
C GLU A 147 4.54 -25.47 -16.10
N GLN A 148 5.23 -24.35 -16.34
CA GLN A 148 6.66 -24.19 -16.10
C GLN A 148 6.94 -23.24 -14.94
N ALA A 149 5.89 -22.84 -14.22
CA ALA A 149 5.98 -21.82 -13.20
C ALA A 149 6.87 -22.28 -12.05
N LYS A 150 7.92 -21.50 -11.80
CA LYS A 150 8.70 -21.57 -10.57
C LYS A 150 7.86 -20.92 -9.48
N TRP A 151 7.37 -21.75 -8.57
CA TRP A 151 6.69 -21.32 -7.36
C TRP A 151 7.73 -20.94 -6.31
N ASN A 152 7.51 -19.84 -5.62
CA ASN A 152 8.42 -19.28 -4.63
C ASN A 152 7.65 -19.09 -3.32
N PRO A 153 8.22 -19.44 -2.15
CA PRO A 153 7.54 -19.23 -0.88
C PRO A 153 7.26 -17.74 -0.64
N LEU A 154 6.14 -17.43 0.00
CA LEU A 154 5.68 -16.05 0.18
C LEU A 154 6.65 -15.24 1.07
N ASN A 155 7.24 -15.88 2.08
CA ASN A 155 8.22 -15.28 2.99
C ASN A 155 9.55 -14.91 2.31
N THR A 156 9.75 -15.25 1.03
CA THR A 156 10.84 -14.68 0.21
C THR A 156 10.63 -13.18 -0.03
N PHE A 157 9.38 -12.72 -0.12
CA PHE A 157 9.06 -11.36 -0.57
C PHE A 157 8.43 -10.49 0.51
N ILE A 158 7.59 -11.06 1.36
CA ILE A 158 6.92 -10.33 2.44
C ILE A 158 6.92 -11.16 3.72
N SER A 159 7.06 -10.49 4.86
CA SER A 159 6.88 -11.06 6.18
C SER A 159 5.72 -10.37 6.90
N GLY A 160 5.31 -10.90 8.06
CA GLY A 160 4.20 -10.37 8.85
C GLY A 160 2.90 -11.16 8.69
N PRO A 161 1.76 -10.63 9.18
CA PRO A 161 0.51 -11.40 9.31
C PRO A 161 0.02 -12.08 8.03
N THR A 162 0.17 -11.42 6.88
CA THR A 162 -0.21 -11.98 5.57
C THR A 162 0.54 -13.27 5.24
N ALA A 163 1.79 -13.40 5.70
CA ALA A 163 2.66 -14.55 5.49
C ALA A 163 2.76 -15.45 6.74
N GLY A 164 1.79 -15.34 7.66
CA GLY A 164 1.69 -16.17 8.86
C GLY A 164 2.45 -15.65 10.09
N GLY A 165 2.96 -14.42 10.04
CA GLY A 165 3.55 -13.74 11.20
C GLY A 165 2.51 -13.31 12.25
N SER A 166 3.00 -12.82 13.40
CA SER A 166 2.15 -12.31 14.49
C SER A 166 1.49 -10.98 14.11
N PHE A 167 0.27 -10.75 14.62
CA PHE A 167 -0.41 -9.44 14.55
C PHE A 167 0.17 -8.41 15.55
N GLY A 168 1.13 -8.83 16.38
CA GLY A 168 1.75 -8.00 17.41
C GLY A 168 0.92 -7.93 18.70
N PRO A 169 1.55 -7.51 19.81
CA PRO A 169 1.01 -7.66 21.16
C PRO A 169 -0.29 -6.89 21.41
N LEU A 170 -0.62 -5.90 20.58
CA LEU A 170 -1.86 -5.13 20.70
C LEU A 170 -3.08 -5.88 20.14
N LEU A 171 -2.87 -6.80 19.19
CA LEU A 171 -3.94 -7.50 18.49
C LEU A 171 -3.99 -9.00 18.84
N GLU A 172 -2.88 -9.60 19.24
CA GLU A 172 -2.84 -11.01 19.71
C GLU A 172 -3.83 -11.32 20.85
N PRO A 173 -4.07 -10.44 21.85
CA PRO A 173 -5.08 -10.69 22.89
C PRO A 173 -6.50 -10.86 22.35
N ALA A 174 -6.78 -10.37 21.14
CA ALA A 174 -8.08 -10.53 20.49
C ALA A 174 -8.33 -11.95 19.97
N ARG A 175 -7.36 -12.87 20.10
CA ARG A 175 -7.40 -14.24 19.57
C ARG A 175 -7.89 -14.22 18.12
N LEU A 176 -7.11 -13.59 17.26
CA LEU A 176 -7.38 -13.55 15.83
C LEU A 176 -6.60 -14.68 15.16
N PRO A 177 -7.22 -15.45 14.25
CA PRO A 177 -6.55 -16.58 13.62
C PRO A 177 -5.43 -16.10 12.69
N ARG A 178 -4.20 -16.58 12.91
CA ARG A 178 -3.06 -16.27 12.03
C ARG A 178 -3.22 -16.93 10.66
N ALA A 179 -2.62 -16.31 9.64
CA ALA A 179 -2.65 -16.86 8.30
C ALA A 179 -1.95 -18.22 8.26
N VAL A 180 -2.50 -19.16 7.48
CA VAL A 180 -2.00 -20.53 7.37
C VAL A 180 -1.58 -20.81 5.93
N ARG A 181 -0.58 -21.69 5.78
CA ARG A 181 -0.13 -22.15 4.47
C ARG A 181 -1.18 -23.10 3.88
N THR A 182 -1.25 -23.10 2.55
CA THR A 182 -2.15 -23.97 1.77
C THR A 182 -2.03 -25.44 2.19
N ASP A 183 -0.84 -25.97 2.48
CA ASP A 183 -0.63 -27.35 2.91
C ASP A 183 -1.37 -27.69 4.23
N PHE A 184 -1.43 -26.73 5.17
CA PHE A 184 -2.18 -26.91 6.42
C PHE A 184 -3.68 -26.86 6.17
N TRP A 185 -4.12 -25.90 5.36
CA TRP A 185 -5.52 -25.82 4.90
C TRP A 185 -5.97 -27.12 4.23
N ASP A 186 -5.18 -27.70 3.34
CA ASP A 186 -5.56 -28.92 2.62
C ASP A 186 -5.66 -30.15 3.55
N LYS A 187 -4.96 -30.15 4.70
CA LYS A 187 -5.13 -31.16 5.76
C LYS A 187 -6.44 -30.97 6.53
N VAL A 188 -6.77 -29.74 6.92
CA VAL A 188 -7.98 -29.44 7.71
C VAL A 188 -9.24 -29.53 6.83
N CYS A 189 -9.17 -28.89 5.68
CA CYS A 189 -10.25 -28.73 4.70
C CYS A 189 -9.95 -29.56 3.45
N SER A 190 -9.71 -30.87 3.55
CA SER A 190 -9.44 -31.71 2.36
C SER A 190 -10.65 -31.78 1.41
N PRO A 191 -10.48 -31.82 0.07
CA PRO A 191 -11.58 -32.08 -0.86
C PRO A 191 -12.35 -33.38 -0.53
N GLU A 192 -11.65 -34.38 0.01
CA GLU A 192 -12.24 -35.67 0.41
C GLU A 192 -13.20 -35.55 1.60
N LYS A 193 -12.98 -34.56 2.48
CA LYS A 193 -13.87 -34.28 3.62
C LYS A 193 -15.17 -33.58 3.19
N ASN A 194 -15.25 -33.12 1.94
CA ASN A 194 -16.38 -32.37 1.37
C ASN A 194 -16.92 -31.25 2.28
N ASN A 195 -16.02 -30.60 3.03
CA ASN A 195 -16.35 -29.55 4.00
C ASN A 195 -16.04 -28.13 3.48
N ARG A 196 -15.68 -28.01 2.20
CA ARG A 196 -15.40 -26.73 1.53
C ARG A 196 -16.67 -26.15 0.93
N VAL A 197 -16.94 -24.87 1.21
CA VAL A 197 -17.93 -24.09 0.48
C VAL A 197 -17.21 -23.26 -0.58
N LEU A 198 -17.55 -23.50 -1.85
CA LEU A 198 -17.06 -22.72 -2.97
C LEU A 198 -17.97 -21.53 -3.23
N LEU A 199 -17.40 -20.33 -3.26
CA LEU A 199 -18.11 -19.10 -3.58
C LEU A 199 -17.67 -18.55 -4.94
N GLN A 200 -18.66 -18.21 -5.76
CA GLN A 200 -18.44 -17.47 -7.00
C GLN A 200 -18.60 -15.97 -6.74
N VAL A 201 -17.57 -15.18 -7.08
CA VAL A 201 -17.55 -13.73 -6.85
C VAL A 201 -18.71 -13.03 -7.54
N LYS A 202 -19.07 -13.43 -8.77
CA LYS A 202 -20.21 -12.83 -9.50
C LYS A 202 -21.53 -13.03 -8.76
N GLU A 203 -21.77 -14.23 -8.24
CA GLU A 203 -23.01 -14.58 -7.56
C GLU A 203 -23.11 -13.85 -6.22
N VAL A 204 -22.03 -13.87 -5.43
CA VAL A 204 -21.96 -13.16 -4.16
C VAL A 204 -22.09 -11.65 -4.36
N ASN A 205 -21.47 -11.08 -5.40
CA ASN A 205 -21.63 -9.66 -5.70
C ASN A 205 -23.09 -9.30 -6.03
N VAL A 206 -23.81 -10.16 -6.77
CA VAL A 206 -25.25 -9.96 -7.02
C VAL A 206 -26.05 -10.01 -5.71
N GLU A 207 -25.77 -10.99 -4.85
CA GLU A 207 -26.41 -11.13 -3.52
C GLU A 207 -26.19 -9.90 -2.64
N LEU A 208 -24.96 -9.37 -2.60
CA LEU A 208 -24.57 -8.22 -1.78
C LEU A 208 -24.98 -6.86 -2.39
N GLY A 209 -25.68 -6.88 -3.52
CA GLY A 209 -26.05 -5.67 -4.25
C GLY A 209 -24.84 -4.85 -4.70
N LEU A 210 -23.72 -5.53 -4.98
CA LEU A 210 -22.50 -4.92 -5.48
C LEU A 210 -22.61 -4.76 -7.01
N LYS A 211 -23.24 -3.67 -7.46
CA LYS A 211 -23.41 -3.32 -8.88
C LYS A 211 -22.85 -1.93 -9.16
N GLY A 212 -22.18 -1.77 -10.31
CA GLY A 212 -21.65 -0.48 -10.77
C GLY A 212 -20.28 -0.12 -10.18
N HIS A 213 -19.92 1.17 -10.26
CA HIS A 213 -18.72 1.71 -9.63
C HIS A 213 -19.01 1.91 -8.13
N LEU A 214 -18.31 1.15 -7.29
CA LEU A 214 -18.44 1.19 -5.84
C LEU A 214 -17.11 1.56 -5.21
N GLU A 215 -17.18 2.24 -4.07
CA GLU A 215 -16.01 2.50 -3.24
C GLU A 215 -15.45 1.18 -2.72
N GLY A 216 -14.13 1.07 -2.67
CA GLY A 216 -13.50 -0.20 -2.26
C GLY A 216 -13.78 -0.56 -0.80
N VAL A 217 -14.08 0.44 0.04
CA VAL A 217 -14.52 0.25 1.43
C VAL A 217 -15.86 -0.48 1.48
N ASP A 218 -16.83 -0.13 0.64
CA ASP A 218 -18.14 -0.79 0.60
C ASP A 218 -18.01 -2.26 0.21
N ILE A 219 -17.14 -2.56 -0.76
CA ILE A 219 -16.84 -3.93 -1.18
C ILE A 219 -16.22 -4.70 0.00
N MET A 220 -15.20 -4.11 0.64
CA MET A 220 -14.51 -4.71 1.79
C MET A 220 -15.48 -5.03 2.92
N GLU A 221 -16.31 -4.07 3.33
CA GLU A 221 -17.24 -4.23 4.45
C GLU A 221 -18.30 -5.30 4.16
N LYS A 222 -18.91 -5.28 2.97
CA LYS A 222 -19.96 -6.23 2.60
C LYS A 222 -19.41 -7.65 2.47
N TRP A 223 -18.25 -7.83 1.83
CA TRP A 223 -17.59 -9.13 1.75
C TRP A 223 -17.15 -9.63 3.12
N ALA A 224 -16.56 -8.75 3.95
CA ALA A 224 -16.15 -9.11 5.30
C ALA A 224 -17.33 -9.55 6.16
N LYS A 225 -18.48 -8.85 6.05
CA LYS A 225 -19.72 -9.24 6.73
C LYS A 225 -20.20 -10.62 6.27
N LYS A 226 -20.34 -10.84 4.96
CA LYS A 226 -20.76 -12.12 4.37
C LYS A 226 -19.91 -13.28 4.89
N LEU A 227 -18.59 -13.18 4.76
CA LEU A 227 -17.67 -14.24 5.18
C LEU A 227 -17.69 -14.47 6.70
N ARG A 228 -17.84 -13.41 7.50
CA ARG A 228 -17.93 -13.50 8.96
C ARG A 228 -19.17 -14.25 9.43
N GLU A 229 -20.31 -14.01 8.78
CA GLU A 229 -21.63 -14.58 9.12
C GLU A 229 -21.80 -16.04 8.66
N MET A 230 -21.03 -16.48 7.65
CA MET A 230 -21.03 -17.86 7.18
C MET A 230 -20.60 -18.86 8.28
N PRO A 231 -21.42 -19.84 8.69
CA PRO A 231 -21.04 -20.79 9.74
C PRO A 231 -19.93 -21.76 9.30
N GLU A 232 -19.70 -21.91 8.00
CA GLU A 232 -18.83 -22.93 7.46
C GLU A 232 -17.36 -22.65 7.78
N GLN A 233 -16.66 -23.71 8.17
CA GLN A 233 -15.27 -23.67 8.56
C GLN A 233 -14.37 -23.28 7.39
N CYS A 234 -14.58 -23.94 6.25
CA CYS A 234 -13.73 -23.88 5.08
C CYS A 234 -14.44 -23.17 3.94
N VAL A 235 -14.12 -21.89 3.72
CA VAL A 235 -14.64 -21.12 2.58
C VAL A 235 -13.55 -20.94 1.53
N GLU A 236 -13.86 -21.22 0.27
CA GLU A 236 -12.95 -21.05 -0.85
C GLU A 236 -13.59 -20.17 -1.93
N ILE A 237 -12.92 -19.10 -2.32
CA ILE A 237 -13.32 -18.29 -3.47
C ILE A 237 -12.81 -18.99 -4.72
N ALA A 238 -13.74 -19.39 -5.59
CA ALA A 238 -13.49 -20.33 -6.67
C ALA A 238 -12.46 -19.81 -7.68
N ALA A 239 -11.58 -20.71 -8.14
CA ALA A 239 -10.69 -20.42 -9.26
C ALA A 239 -11.48 -20.05 -10.52
N GLY A 240 -10.96 -19.14 -11.34
CA GLY A 240 -11.63 -18.65 -12.54
C GLY A 240 -12.77 -17.66 -12.30
N SER A 241 -13.16 -17.42 -11.05
CA SER A 241 -14.05 -16.32 -10.70
C SER A 241 -13.34 -14.96 -10.86
N PRO A 242 -14.05 -13.86 -11.18
CA PRO A 242 -13.45 -12.52 -11.17
C PRO A 242 -12.85 -12.19 -9.81
N HIS A 243 -11.94 -11.22 -9.77
CA HIS A 243 -11.39 -10.71 -8.51
C HIS A 243 -12.45 -9.96 -7.71
N ILE A 244 -12.36 -10.03 -6.37
CA ILE A 244 -13.27 -9.34 -5.44
C ILE A 244 -13.11 -7.83 -5.57
N PHE A 245 -11.86 -7.37 -5.64
CA PHE A 245 -11.51 -5.96 -5.81
C PHE A 245 -11.12 -5.70 -7.26
N ASP A 246 -11.79 -4.75 -7.92
CA ASP A 246 -11.48 -4.32 -9.28
C ASP A 246 -10.40 -3.21 -9.28
N PHE A 247 -9.57 -3.17 -10.33
CA PHE A 247 -8.37 -2.31 -10.44
C PHE A 247 -8.72 -0.85 -10.71
N GLY A 248 -9.95 -0.59 -11.16
CA GLY A 248 -10.48 0.77 -11.21
C GLY A 248 -10.70 1.39 -9.82
N ILE A 249 -10.64 0.59 -8.75
CA ILE A 249 -11.00 0.98 -7.38
C ILE A 249 -9.76 1.08 -6.47
N THR A 250 -8.60 0.56 -6.87
CA THR A 250 -7.35 0.73 -6.09
C THR A 250 -6.89 2.19 -5.96
N PRO A 251 -7.17 3.12 -6.91
CA PRO A 251 -7.01 4.56 -6.67
C PRO A 251 -8.11 5.18 -5.78
N PHE A 252 -9.18 4.46 -5.44
CA PHE A 252 -10.36 4.99 -4.72
C PHE A 252 -10.54 4.41 -3.31
N ILE A 253 -9.81 3.36 -2.93
CA ILE A 253 -9.86 2.80 -1.55
C ILE A 253 -9.52 3.85 -0.46
N VAL A 254 -8.90 4.99 -0.80
CA VAL A 254 -8.57 6.05 0.16
C VAL A 254 -9.42 7.32 -0.04
N HIS A 255 -10.47 7.30 -0.86
CA HIS A 255 -11.37 8.46 -0.99
C HIS A 255 -12.40 8.58 0.15
N SER A 256 -12.28 7.77 1.20
CA SER A 256 -13.04 8.01 2.42
C SER A 256 -12.49 9.25 3.12
N ASP A 257 -13.27 10.33 3.13
CA ASP A 257 -13.15 11.55 3.95
C ASP A 257 -13.18 11.27 5.47
N HIS A 258 -12.78 10.07 5.89
CA HIS A 258 -12.50 9.72 7.26
C HIS A 258 -11.08 10.16 7.55
N ASN A 259 -10.98 11.43 7.90
CA ASN A 259 -9.93 12.04 8.70
C ASN A 259 -9.06 10.94 9.35
N PRO A 260 -7.90 10.58 8.78
CA PRO A 260 -6.98 9.68 9.43
C PRO A 260 -6.30 10.52 10.51
N THR A 261 -7.05 10.84 11.56
CA THR A 261 -6.47 10.73 12.89
C THR A 261 -6.06 9.27 12.99
N LEU A 262 -4.85 8.97 12.47
CA LEU A 262 -3.93 8.02 13.07
C LEU A 262 -4.19 8.16 14.55
N ALA A 263 -4.95 7.23 15.10
CA ALA A 263 -5.27 7.23 16.51
C ALA A 263 -3.91 7.29 17.17
N THR A 264 -3.56 8.46 17.71
CA THR A 264 -2.38 8.63 18.54
C THR A 264 -2.53 7.53 19.58
N PRO A 265 -1.70 6.49 19.55
CA PRO A 265 -1.67 5.60 20.67
C PRO A 265 -1.13 6.51 21.78
N HIS A 266 -1.98 6.90 22.71
CA HIS A 266 -1.54 7.10 24.09
C HIS A 266 -1.11 5.73 24.62
N SER A 267 -0.10 5.15 23.99
CA SER A 267 0.77 4.14 24.55
C SER A 267 2.11 4.82 24.52
N LYS A 268 2.57 5.21 25.70
CA LYS A 268 3.94 5.52 26.09
C LYS A 268 4.90 5.48 24.91
N LYS A 269 5.49 6.64 24.60
CA LYS A 269 6.84 6.75 24.02
C LYS A 269 7.45 5.36 23.88
N ARG A 270 7.35 4.76 22.70
CA ARG A 270 8.45 3.92 22.27
C ARG A 270 9.52 4.96 21.99
N ASP A 271 10.12 5.43 23.09
CA ASP A 271 11.38 6.13 23.02
C ASP A 271 12.21 5.23 22.12
N LEU A 272 12.80 5.83 21.09
CA LEU A 272 13.97 5.27 20.44
C LEU A 272 15.11 5.01 21.46
N ASP A 273 14.88 5.30 22.76
CA ASP A 273 15.67 4.98 23.94
C ASP A 273 15.06 3.86 24.81
N GLN A 274 14.82 2.67 24.24
CA GLN A 274 15.02 1.46 25.06
C GLN A 274 16.25 0.74 24.54
N HIS A 275 17.26 0.72 25.40
CA HIS A 275 18.55 0.06 25.27
C HIS A 275 18.44 -1.40 24.79
N SER A 276 18.25 -1.58 23.48
CA SER A 276 18.97 -2.62 22.77
C SER A 276 20.39 -2.11 22.58
N THR A 277 21.37 -2.89 23.02
CA THR A 277 22.80 -2.67 22.77
C THR A 277 23.18 -2.79 21.28
N SER A 278 22.22 -2.73 20.35
CA SER A 278 22.43 -2.73 18.91
C SER A 278 22.71 -1.31 18.42
N SER A 279 23.76 -1.13 17.61
CA SER A 279 23.97 0.12 16.88
C SER A 279 22.71 0.52 16.11
N PRO A 280 22.43 1.83 15.93
CA PRO A 280 21.35 2.28 15.05
C PRO A 280 21.46 1.61 13.69
N ASP A 281 20.32 1.27 13.08
CA ASP A 281 20.29 0.65 11.75
C ASP A 281 21.12 1.50 10.77
N PRO A 282 22.18 0.95 10.15
CA PRO A 282 23.04 1.70 9.23
C PRO A 282 22.28 2.26 8.01
N LEU A 283 21.11 1.72 7.67
CA LEU A 283 20.30 2.25 6.57
C LEU A 283 19.60 3.56 6.93
N LEU A 284 19.54 3.95 8.21
CA LEU A 284 18.96 5.24 8.60
C LEU A 284 19.77 6.44 8.09
N SER A 285 21.06 6.27 7.76
CA SER A 285 21.87 7.29 7.08
C SER A 285 21.77 7.25 5.55
N THR A 286 20.84 6.47 5.00
CA THR A 286 20.62 6.33 3.55
C THR A 286 19.41 7.12 3.07
N PHE A 287 19.57 7.83 1.96
CA PHE A 287 18.51 8.37 1.14
C PHE A 287 18.26 7.43 -0.05
N ALA A 288 17.19 6.65 0.02
CA ALA A 288 16.80 5.74 -1.06
C ALA A 288 15.97 6.46 -2.14
N ILE A 289 16.28 6.21 -3.42
CA ILE A 289 15.61 6.81 -4.57
C ILE A 289 15.13 5.72 -5.51
N HIS A 290 13.82 5.68 -5.78
CA HIS A 290 13.28 4.81 -6.80
C HIS A 290 13.26 5.48 -8.18
N TYR A 291 14.33 5.24 -8.93
CA TYR A 291 14.50 5.72 -10.29
C TYR A 291 13.91 4.74 -11.30
N ARG A 292 12.58 4.78 -11.48
CA ARG A 292 11.85 3.95 -12.43
C ARG A 292 11.94 4.55 -13.85
N ARG A 293 12.97 4.15 -14.61
CA ARG A 293 13.25 4.73 -15.94
C ARG A 293 13.13 3.72 -17.09
N GLY A 294 14.10 2.80 -17.23
CA GLY A 294 14.26 1.85 -18.36
C GLY A 294 13.06 1.64 -19.28
N ASP A 295 12.30 0.55 -19.11
CA ASP A 295 11.09 0.24 -19.88
C ASP A 295 9.85 1.09 -19.50
N PHE A 296 10.00 2.08 -18.62
CA PHE A 296 8.87 2.82 -18.03
C PHE A 296 8.35 3.96 -18.89
N ALA A 297 9.12 4.42 -19.88
CA ALA A 297 8.75 5.57 -20.71
C ALA A 297 7.36 5.41 -21.33
N GLN A 298 7.14 4.31 -22.06
CA GLN A 298 5.85 4.01 -22.69
C GLN A 298 4.73 3.86 -21.65
N HIS A 299 5.05 3.32 -20.47
CA HIS A 299 4.08 3.21 -19.39
C HIS A 299 3.60 4.57 -18.91
N CYS A 300 4.51 5.53 -18.72
CA CYS A 300 4.15 6.90 -18.35
C CYS A 300 3.26 7.57 -19.39
N TYR A 301 3.54 7.41 -20.69
CA TYR A 301 2.65 7.92 -21.74
C TYR A 301 1.26 7.27 -21.69
N ASN A 302 1.19 5.97 -21.40
CA ASN A 302 -0.09 5.27 -21.27
C ASN A 302 -0.88 5.76 -20.05
N LEU A 303 -0.23 5.92 -18.90
CA LEU A 303 -0.86 6.44 -17.68
C LEU A 303 -1.34 7.89 -17.86
N ALA A 304 -0.53 8.73 -18.51
CA ALA A 304 -0.88 10.11 -18.85
C ALA A 304 -2.14 10.13 -19.73
N ASN A 305 -2.15 9.34 -20.81
CA ASN A 305 -3.28 9.28 -21.73
C ASN A 305 -4.57 8.74 -21.06
N MET A 306 -4.44 7.95 -19.99
CA MET A 306 -5.58 7.45 -19.20
C MET A 306 -5.96 8.38 -18.04
N GLY A 307 -5.15 9.40 -17.71
CA GLY A 307 -5.42 10.34 -16.64
C GLY A 307 -5.34 9.75 -15.24
N PHE A 308 -4.45 8.77 -15.00
CA PHE A 308 -4.30 8.16 -13.68
C PHE A 308 -3.72 9.14 -12.65
N PRO A 309 -4.18 9.10 -11.39
CA PRO A 309 -3.49 9.75 -10.27
C PRO A 309 -2.25 8.93 -9.86
N TYR A 310 -1.57 9.38 -8.80
CA TYR A 310 -0.61 8.53 -8.09
C TYR A 310 -1.23 7.21 -7.63
N ASN A 311 -0.39 6.20 -7.52
CA ASN A 311 -0.81 4.82 -7.34
C ASN A 311 -0.98 4.47 -5.85
N SER A 312 -2.14 3.92 -5.48
CA SER A 312 -2.39 3.27 -4.18
C SER A 312 -1.89 4.09 -2.96
N TRP A 313 -0.94 3.60 -2.19
CA TRP A 313 -0.48 4.29 -0.97
C TRP A 313 0.27 5.61 -1.23
N ASN A 314 0.61 5.92 -2.48
CA ASN A 314 1.25 7.19 -2.84
C ASN A 314 0.26 8.36 -2.90
N PHE A 315 -1.06 8.10 -2.97
CA PHE A 315 -2.07 9.17 -2.99
C PHE A 315 -2.72 9.40 -1.62
N LEU A 316 -2.22 8.77 -0.54
CA LEU A 316 -2.78 8.98 0.81
C LEU A 316 -2.79 10.48 1.15
N PRO A 317 -3.88 11.04 1.70
CA PRO A 317 -4.01 12.48 1.94
C PRO A 317 -2.94 13.10 2.84
N ASN A 318 -2.34 12.29 3.73
CA ASN A 318 -1.29 12.72 4.65
C ASN A 318 0.12 12.60 4.06
N MET A 319 0.26 12.18 2.80
CA MET A 319 1.55 12.14 2.11
C MET A 319 1.96 13.55 1.69
N PRO A 320 3.25 13.90 1.86
CA PRO A 320 3.73 15.27 1.67
C PRO A 320 3.66 15.73 0.22
N ASP A 321 3.78 14.82 -0.73
CA ASP A 321 3.78 15.13 -2.16
C ASP A 321 2.52 14.55 -2.80
N GLN A 322 1.82 15.37 -3.58
CA GLN A 322 0.59 15.01 -4.26
C GLN A 322 0.72 15.37 -5.73
N TYR A 323 0.08 14.59 -6.60
CA TYR A 323 -0.02 14.93 -8.00
C TYR A 323 -1.16 15.94 -8.21
N ASP A 324 -0.84 17.13 -8.70
CA ASP A 324 -1.76 18.24 -8.93
C ASP A 324 -2.26 18.32 -10.38
N GLY A 325 -1.92 17.34 -11.22
CA GLY A 325 -2.42 17.28 -12.60
C GLY A 325 -3.88 16.85 -12.70
N PRO A 326 -4.50 17.00 -13.89
CA PRO A 326 -5.92 16.76 -14.09
C PRO A 326 -6.25 15.26 -14.09
N VAL A 327 -6.61 14.73 -12.92
CA VAL A 327 -7.04 13.32 -12.73
C VAL A 327 -8.30 13.01 -13.54
N GLY A 328 -8.34 11.83 -14.15
CA GLY A 328 -9.44 11.36 -14.98
C GLY A 328 -9.50 11.99 -16.38
N GLN A 329 -8.61 12.93 -16.70
CA GLN A 329 -8.54 13.56 -18.00
C GLN A 329 -7.34 13.05 -18.79
N ARG A 330 -7.54 12.81 -20.09
CA ARG A 330 -6.47 12.35 -20.97
C ARG A 330 -5.39 13.41 -21.07
N THR A 331 -4.20 13.07 -20.62
CA THR A 331 -3.01 13.89 -20.74
C THR A 331 -2.13 13.34 -21.87
N HIS A 332 -2.15 14.01 -23.02
CA HIS A 332 -1.36 13.65 -24.20
C HIS A 332 -1.05 14.91 -25.03
N ASP A 333 -0.04 14.80 -25.90
CA ASP A 333 0.24 15.83 -26.90
C ASP A 333 -0.84 15.74 -28.00
N ASP A 334 -1.77 16.69 -27.96
CA ASP A 334 -2.85 16.86 -28.93
C ASP A 334 -2.44 17.85 -30.05
N GLY A 335 -1.16 18.21 -30.15
CA GLY A 335 -0.63 19.23 -31.06
C GLY A 335 -0.73 20.66 -30.52
N THR A 336 -1.45 20.90 -29.42
CA THR A 336 -1.56 22.22 -28.78
C THR A 336 -0.43 22.46 -27.78
N VAL A 337 -0.16 23.74 -27.48
CA VAL A 337 0.81 24.12 -26.43
C VAL A 337 0.37 23.58 -25.08
N ALA A 338 -0.92 23.73 -24.75
CA ALA A 338 -1.48 23.25 -23.48
C ALA A 338 -1.40 21.72 -23.33
N GLY A 339 -1.61 20.97 -24.43
CA GLY A 339 -1.43 19.51 -24.43
C GLY A 339 0.00 19.09 -24.08
N ARG A 340 0.99 19.73 -24.72
CA ARG A 340 2.42 19.51 -24.42
C ARG A 340 2.79 19.88 -23.00
N GLU A 341 2.31 21.01 -22.49
CA GLU A 341 2.57 21.43 -21.11
C GLU A 341 2.01 20.42 -20.08
N ARG A 342 0.77 19.96 -20.26
CA ARG A 342 0.17 18.93 -19.39
C ARG A 342 0.96 17.62 -19.44
N LEU A 343 1.37 17.18 -20.63
CA LEU A 343 2.17 15.96 -20.78
C LEU A 343 3.56 16.10 -20.14
N ASN A 344 4.24 17.23 -20.36
CA ASN A 344 5.54 17.49 -19.74
C ASN A 344 5.44 17.54 -18.22
N HIS A 345 4.37 18.15 -17.67
CA HIS A 345 4.08 18.13 -16.24
C HIS A 345 3.94 16.69 -15.73
N PHE A 346 3.11 15.86 -16.37
CA PHE A 346 2.96 14.45 -16.01
C PHE A 346 4.31 13.69 -16.06
N LEU A 347 5.08 13.88 -17.14
CA LEU A 347 6.36 13.20 -17.34
C LEU A 347 7.42 13.64 -16.33
N LYS A 348 7.37 14.87 -15.81
CA LYS A 348 8.27 15.33 -14.74
C LYS A 348 8.09 14.50 -13.45
N HIS A 349 6.87 14.06 -13.15
CA HIS A 349 6.58 13.20 -12.00
C HIS A 349 6.79 11.71 -12.31
N CYS A 350 6.41 11.27 -13.52
CA CYS A 350 6.41 9.85 -13.88
C CYS A 350 7.76 9.36 -14.46
N TRP A 351 8.46 10.18 -15.23
CA TRP A 351 9.67 9.80 -15.96
C TRP A 351 10.75 10.90 -15.93
N PRO A 352 11.15 11.37 -14.73
CA PRO A 352 12.05 12.51 -14.59
C PRO A 352 13.43 12.23 -15.19
N ASP A 353 14.02 13.23 -15.84
CA ASP A 353 15.42 13.23 -16.29
C ASP A 353 16.42 13.48 -15.15
N THR A 354 17.72 13.37 -15.44
CA THR A 354 18.79 13.54 -14.44
C THR A 354 18.74 14.88 -13.73
N GLU A 355 18.47 15.98 -14.45
CA GLU A 355 18.43 17.32 -13.87
C GLU A 355 17.24 17.46 -12.91
N GLN A 356 16.08 16.98 -13.34
CA GLN A 356 14.86 16.95 -12.54
C GLN A 356 15.03 16.09 -11.28
N VAL A 357 15.71 14.94 -11.38
CA VAL A 357 16.02 14.09 -10.22
C VAL A 357 16.94 14.81 -9.23
N VAL A 358 18.04 15.40 -9.70
CA VAL A 358 18.99 16.14 -8.84
C VAL A 358 18.30 17.31 -8.15
N GLN A 359 17.47 18.07 -8.89
CA GLN A 359 16.73 19.18 -8.33
C GLN A 359 15.76 18.71 -7.24
N ARG A 360 15.02 17.63 -7.50
CA ARG A 360 14.09 17.07 -6.50
C ARG A 360 14.80 16.55 -5.26
N VAL A 361 15.96 15.91 -5.41
CA VAL A 361 16.80 15.44 -4.30
C VAL A 361 17.25 16.61 -3.42
N LYS A 362 17.67 17.73 -4.02
CA LYS A 362 18.07 18.95 -3.30
C LYS A 362 16.92 19.50 -2.45
N GLU A 363 15.73 19.63 -3.03
CA GLU A 363 14.53 20.12 -2.35
C GLU A 363 14.14 19.23 -1.17
N VAL A 364 14.03 17.93 -1.43
CA VAL A 364 13.65 16.92 -0.45
C VAL A 364 14.65 16.83 0.70
N ALA A 365 15.96 16.87 0.41
CA ALA A 365 17.00 16.86 1.43
C ALA A 365 16.94 18.13 2.29
N LYS A 366 16.75 19.31 1.67
CA LYS A 366 16.61 20.57 2.40
C LYS A 366 15.42 20.53 3.37
N GLU A 367 14.27 20.05 2.91
CA GLU A 367 13.08 19.89 3.75
C GLU A 367 13.28 18.86 4.86
N TYR A 368 13.98 17.76 4.58
CA TYR A 368 14.33 16.77 5.59
C TYR A 368 15.10 17.39 6.75
N TYR A 369 16.15 18.17 6.48
CA TYR A 369 16.94 18.81 7.54
C TYR A 369 16.27 20.05 8.17
N SER A 370 15.32 20.68 7.48
CA SER A 370 14.59 21.85 7.98
C SER A 370 13.36 21.48 8.83
N GLY A 371 12.95 20.22 8.85
CA GLY A 371 11.65 19.73 9.35
C GLY A 371 11.39 19.82 10.86
N GLY A 372 12.16 20.58 11.63
CA GLY A 372 11.86 20.97 13.02
C GLY A 372 11.87 19.86 14.10
N ASP A 373 12.03 18.59 13.73
CA ASP A 373 12.18 17.49 14.69
C ASP A 373 13.67 17.27 14.96
N HIS A 374 14.10 17.30 16.22
CA HIS A 374 15.51 17.13 16.60
C HIS A 374 16.12 15.73 16.34
N TYR A 375 15.42 14.84 15.63
CA TYR A 375 15.81 13.46 15.33
C TYR A 375 15.87 13.24 13.81
N HIS A 376 16.93 13.73 13.19
CA HIS A 376 17.30 13.41 11.80
C HIS A 376 18.65 12.70 11.80
N TYR A 377 18.71 11.53 11.17
CA TYR A 377 19.98 10.88 10.87
C TYR A 377 20.64 11.64 9.73
N ARG A 378 21.96 11.82 9.79
CA ARG A 378 22.73 12.36 8.66
C ARG A 378 22.56 11.41 7.47
N LEU A 379 22.01 11.91 6.37
CA LEU A 379 21.95 11.20 5.10
C LEU A 379 23.32 11.24 4.44
N SER A 380 24.16 10.24 4.71
CA SER A 380 25.53 10.14 4.18
C SER A 380 25.60 9.45 2.82
N SER A 381 24.59 8.65 2.46
CA SER A 381 24.60 7.86 1.23
C SER A 381 23.29 7.93 0.47
N ILE A 382 23.37 7.85 -0.85
CA ILE A 382 22.22 7.58 -1.72
C ILE A 382 22.25 6.14 -2.20
N TYR A 383 21.08 5.49 -2.14
CA TYR A 383 20.84 4.20 -2.80
C TYR A 383 19.78 4.33 -3.89
N ILE A 384 20.13 4.01 -5.13
CA ILE A 384 19.24 4.11 -6.29
C ILE A 384 18.74 2.70 -6.65
N LEU A 385 17.48 2.42 -6.31
CA LEU A 385 16.80 1.24 -6.82
C LEU A 385 16.24 1.56 -8.21
N THR A 386 16.64 0.80 -9.22
CA THR A 386 16.32 1.10 -10.62
C THR A 386 16.19 -0.13 -11.49
N ASN A 387 15.32 -0.03 -12.49
CA ASN A 387 15.23 -0.98 -13.59
C ASN A 387 16.06 -0.54 -14.82
N GLU A 388 16.70 0.63 -14.78
CA GLU A 388 17.52 1.15 -15.88
C GLU A 388 18.69 0.20 -16.18
N GLY A 389 18.94 -0.01 -17.47
CA GLY A 389 20.02 -0.86 -17.99
C GLY A 389 21.18 -0.07 -18.59
N ASN A 390 20.97 1.21 -18.93
CA ASN A 390 22.00 2.08 -19.47
C ASN A 390 22.99 2.49 -18.37
N ARG A 391 24.17 1.87 -18.39
CA ARG A 391 25.25 2.13 -17.41
C ARG A 391 25.82 3.54 -17.50
N THR A 392 25.88 4.13 -18.68
CA THR A 392 26.37 5.51 -18.87
C THR A 392 25.43 6.51 -18.21
N LEU A 393 24.12 6.38 -18.47
CA LEU A 393 23.12 7.23 -17.83
C LEU A 393 23.13 7.09 -16.30
N LEU A 394 23.31 5.87 -15.79
CA LEU A 394 23.43 5.64 -14.35
C LEU A 394 24.71 6.25 -13.76
N ALA A 395 25.83 6.21 -14.48
CA ALA A 395 27.06 6.87 -14.07
C ALA A 395 26.88 8.40 -14.00
N GLU A 396 26.30 9.00 -15.05
CA GLU A 396 26.00 10.44 -15.09
C GLU A 396 25.09 10.87 -13.92
N LEU A 397 24.04 10.09 -13.64
CA LEU A 397 23.17 10.36 -12.49
C LEU A 397 23.91 10.23 -11.15
N LYS A 398 24.76 9.20 -10.99
CA LYS A 398 25.57 9.01 -9.77
C LYS A 398 26.50 10.20 -9.54
N ASP A 399 27.20 10.63 -10.58
CA ASP A 399 28.14 11.75 -10.51
C ASP A 399 27.41 13.06 -10.19
N ALA A 400 26.27 13.31 -10.82
CA ALA A 400 25.46 14.50 -10.57
C ALA A 400 24.91 14.57 -9.13
N LEU A 401 24.51 13.43 -8.56
CA LEU A 401 24.05 13.34 -7.18
C LEU A 401 25.19 13.44 -6.16
N LEU A 402 26.34 12.83 -6.45
CA LEU A 402 27.53 12.92 -5.60
C LEU A 402 28.09 14.35 -5.56
N GLY A 403 27.96 15.10 -6.66
CA GLY A 403 28.38 16.49 -6.78
C GLY A 403 27.48 17.52 -6.06
N ILE A 404 26.40 17.11 -5.40
CA ILE A 404 25.54 18.05 -4.64
C ILE A 404 26.30 18.58 -3.43
N ARG A 405 26.59 19.88 -3.42
CA ARG A 405 27.26 20.57 -2.31
C ARG A 405 26.26 21.08 -1.27
N LEU A 406 26.67 21.13 -0.01
CA LEU A 406 25.86 21.66 1.10
C LEU A 406 25.49 23.13 0.93
N ASP A 407 26.43 23.95 0.46
CA ASP A 407 26.22 25.38 0.17
C ASP A 407 25.12 25.59 -0.90
N SER A 408 25.10 24.73 -1.93
CA SER A 408 24.12 24.79 -3.03
C SER A 408 22.68 24.52 -2.60
N VAL A 409 22.49 23.88 -1.44
CA VAL A 409 21.17 23.61 -0.84
C VAL A 409 20.89 24.50 0.37
N GLY A 410 21.83 25.38 0.74
CA GLY A 410 21.72 26.26 1.89
C GLY A 410 21.69 25.51 3.22
N LEU A 411 22.36 24.36 3.32
CA LEU A 411 22.43 23.55 4.53
C LEU A 411 23.79 23.71 5.22
N SER A 412 23.77 23.70 6.55
CA SER A 412 24.95 23.53 7.39
C SER A 412 24.64 22.42 8.40
N ILE A 413 25.36 21.30 8.31
CA ILE A 413 25.14 20.13 9.16
C ILE A 413 26.23 20.12 10.24
N PRO A 414 25.90 20.26 11.54
CA PRO A 414 26.88 20.24 12.61
C PRO A 414 27.73 18.96 12.60
N GLY A 415 29.05 19.12 12.77
CA GLY A 415 29.99 17.98 12.79
C GLY A 415 30.32 17.38 11.41
N HIS A 416 29.79 17.95 10.33
CA HIS A 416 30.08 17.52 8.97
C HIS A 416 31.27 18.28 8.39
N THR A 417 32.26 17.56 7.87
CA THR A 417 33.51 18.14 7.34
C THR A 417 33.57 18.18 5.82
N SER A 418 32.73 17.42 5.12
CA SER A 418 32.68 17.39 3.66
C SER A 418 31.92 18.61 3.12
N GLU A 419 32.35 19.16 1.98
CA GLU A 419 31.56 20.18 1.27
C GLU A 419 30.34 19.58 0.54
N TYR A 420 30.35 18.26 0.33
CA TYR A 420 29.30 17.51 -0.35
C TYR A 420 28.23 17.03 0.64
N LEU A 421 26.99 16.98 0.16
CA LEU A 421 25.83 16.52 0.93
C LEU A 421 25.89 15.01 1.18
N PHE A 422 26.40 14.24 0.23
CA PHE A 422 26.51 12.79 0.30
C PHE A 422 27.96 12.34 0.12
N ASP A 423 28.37 11.31 0.84
CA ASP A 423 29.70 10.69 0.75
C ASP A 423 29.74 9.58 -0.31
N LYS A 424 28.59 8.99 -0.65
CA LYS A 424 28.50 7.82 -1.52
C LYS A 424 27.16 7.74 -2.26
N VAL A 425 27.21 7.32 -3.53
CA VAL A 425 26.03 6.96 -4.32
C VAL A 425 26.19 5.56 -4.89
N THR A 426 25.24 4.66 -4.62
CA THR A 426 25.19 3.30 -5.18
C THR A 426 23.86 3.03 -5.86
N THR A 427 23.83 2.03 -6.73
CA THR A 427 22.63 1.57 -7.44
C THR A 427 22.38 0.10 -7.16
N SER A 428 21.16 -0.36 -7.45
CA SER A 428 20.82 -1.80 -7.44
C SER A 428 21.66 -2.63 -8.43
N ARG A 429 22.30 -1.99 -9.42
CA ARG A 429 23.23 -2.63 -10.35
C ARG A 429 24.64 -2.83 -9.78
N ASP A 430 24.97 -2.15 -8.69
CA ASP A 430 26.26 -2.27 -8.00
C ASP A 430 26.24 -3.41 -6.95
N ILE A 431 25.06 -3.96 -6.61
CA ILE A 431 24.94 -5.06 -5.67
C ILE A 431 25.33 -6.38 -6.34
N THR A 432 26.31 -7.07 -5.75
CA THR A 432 26.68 -8.43 -6.14
C THR A 432 25.75 -9.40 -5.44
N ILE A 433 25.06 -10.23 -6.22
CA ILE A 433 24.10 -11.22 -5.73
C ILE A 433 24.58 -12.58 -6.19
N ILE A 434 24.84 -13.45 -5.22
CA ILE A 434 25.55 -14.72 -5.44
C ILE A 434 24.55 -15.89 -5.47
N GLY A 435 23.52 -15.87 -4.61
CA GLY A 435 22.53 -16.95 -4.52
C GLY A 435 21.40 -16.87 -5.56
N GLU A 436 20.88 -18.03 -5.99
CA GLU A 436 19.71 -18.10 -6.89
C GLU A 436 18.45 -17.51 -6.24
N THR A 437 18.19 -17.83 -4.96
CA THR A 437 17.08 -17.27 -4.17
C THR A 437 17.12 -15.74 -4.16
N GLU A 438 18.27 -15.17 -3.81
CA GLU A 438 18.48 -13.72 -3.74
C GLU A 438 18.35 -13.09 -5.13
N ASN A 439 18.82 -13.78 -6.16
CA ASN A 439 18.74 -13.33 -7.55
C ASN A 439 17.28 -13.25 -8.04
N LEU A 440 16.39 -14.09 -7.52
CA LEU A 440 14.94 -13.99 -7.77
C LEU A 440 14.27 -12.93 -6.89
N ALA A 441 14.84 -12.63 -5.72
CA ALA A 441 14.33 -11.65 -4.77
C ALA A 441 14.89 -10.22 -4.93
N LYS A 442 15.63 -9.91 -6.01
CA LYS A 442 16.31 -8.60 -6.21
C LYS A 442 15.42 -7.38 -5.95
N GLN A 443 14.19 -7.41 -6.46
CA GLN A 443 13.25 -6.30 -6.25
C GLN A 443 12.80 -6.20 -4.79
N ALA A 444 12.66 -7.32 -4.09
CA ALA A 444 12.35 -7.33 -2.65
C ALA A 444 13.54 -6.81 -1.83
N ILE A 445 14.78 -7.12 -2.22
CA ILE A 445 16.00 -6.57 -1.61
C ILE A 445 16.02 -5.04 -1.78
N ASP A 446 15.77 -4.54 -2.98
CA ASP A 446 15.64 -3.09 -3.25
C ASP A 446 14.61 -2.42 -2.33
N MET A 447 13.44 -3.05 -2.20
CA MET A 447 12.37 -2.54 -1.35
C MET A 447 12.74 -2.59 0.13
N ALA A 448 13.40 -3.65 0.61
CA ALA A 448 13.82 -3.78 2.00
C ALA A 448 14.86 -2.72 2.38
N ILE A 449 15.77 -2.36 1.46
CA ILE A 449 16.71 -1.25 1.66
C ILE A 449 15.93 0.08 1.74
N ALA A 450 15.02 0.32 0.81
CA ALA A 450 14.24 1.57 0.76
C ALA A 450 13.24 1.72 1.93
N GLU A 451 12.72 0.60 2.44
CA GLU A 451 11.86 0.53 3.62
C GLU A 451 12.57 1.01 4.88
N ARG A 452 13.86 0.69 5.02
CA ARG A 452 14.68 1.01 6.20
C ARG A 452 15.45 2.33 6.08
N ALA A 453 15.51 2.90 4.88
CA ALA A 453 16.20 4.15 4.61
C ALA A 453 15.70 5.30 5.51
N GLY A 454 16.59 6.20 5.93
CA GLY A 454 16.19 7.40 6.68
C GLY A 454 15.23 8.31 5.91
N LEU A 455 15.36 8.31 4.58
CA LEU A 455 14.51 9.06 3.65
C LEU A 455 14.30 8.25 2.37
N PHE A 456 13.09 8.29 1.81
CA PHE A 456 12.76 7.63 0.54
C PHE A 456 12.12 8.63 -0.43
N LEU A 457 12.63 8.67 -1.67
CA LEU A 457 12.04 9.41 -2.80
C LEU A 457 11.59 8.41 -3.87
N GLY A 458 10.28 8.21 -3.94
CA GLY A 458 9.64 7.27 -4.85
C GLY A 458 9.14 7.90 -6.15
N ASN A 459 8.83 7.05 -7.11
CA ASN A 459 7.97 7.41 -8.25
C ASN A 459 6.49 7.24 -7.87
N GLY A 460 5.70 8.31 -7.84
CA GLY A 460 4.31 8.30 -7.35
C GLY A 460 3.36 7.42 -8.16
N PHE A 461 3.68 7.15 -9.43
CA PHE A 461 2.89 6.27 -10.31
C PHE A 461 3.29 4.80 -10.20
N SER A 462 4.45 4.52 -9.59
CA SER A 462 4.94 3.16 -9.48
C SER A 462 4.37 2.41 -8.28
N THR A 463 3.85 1.22 -8.57
CA THR A 463 3.45 0.19 -7.60
C THR A 463 4.56 -0.13 -6.60
N LEU A 464 5.82 -0.24 -7.06
CA LEU A 464 6.94 -0.56 -6.17
C LEU A 464 7.12 0.53 -5.11
N SER A 465 7.05 1.81 -5.50
CA SER A 465 7.12 2.92 -4.55
C SER A 465 5.97 2.90 -3.55
N ALA A 466 4.76 2.56 -4.00
CA ALA A 466 3.59 2.46 -3.13
C ALA A 466 3.76 1.35 -2.09
N ASN A 467 4.35 0.20 -2.47
CA ASN A 467 4.69 -0.86 -1.52
C ASN A 467 5.75 -0.41 -0.50
N VAL A 468 6.82 0.24 -0.96
CA VAL A 468 7.83 0.80 -0.05
C VAL A 468 7.18 1.79 0.92
N ASN A 469 6.35 2.71 0.45
CA ASN A 469 5.65 3.67 1.30
C ASN A 469 4.72 2.99 2.31
N LEU A 470 3.97 1.97 1.89
CA LEU A 470 3.16 1.15 2.81
C LEU A 470 4.02 0.55 3.92
N PHE A 471 5.15 -0.08 3.56
CA PHE A 471 6.02 -0.73 4.55
C PHE A 471 6.67 0.28 5.49
N ARG A 472 7.17 1.40 4.97
CA ARG A 472 7.72 2.51 5.76
C ARG A 472 6.71 3.04 6.78
N LEU A 473 5.51 3.39 6.31
CA LEU A 473 4.44 3.87 7.18
C LEU A 473 4.04 2.80 8.20
N GLY A 474 4.00 1.55 7.77
CA GLY A 474 3.73 0.41 8.63
C GLY A 474 4.76 0.27 9.75
N ARG A 475 6.06 0.47 9.48
CA ARG A 475 7.12 0.50 10.51
C ARG A 475 7.07 1.72 11.44
N GLY A 476 6.18 2.67 11.19
CA GLY A 476 6.09 3.91 11.96
C GLY A 476 7.03 5.03 11.47
N PHE A 477 7.63 4.90 10.28
CA PHE A 477 8.26 6.07 9.66
C PHE A 477 7.20 7.14 9.41
N LYS A 478 7.57 8.41 9.68
CA LYS A 478 6.68 9.55 9.44
C LYS A 478 6.46 9.72 7.93
N ALA A 479 5.23 10.05 7.53
CA ALA A 479 4.86 10.28 6.12
C ALA A 479 5.77 11.31 5.42
N ARG A 480 6.26 12.34 6.14
CA ARG A 480 7.23 13.30 5.63
C ARG A 480 8.56 12.70 5.13
N THR A 481 8.89 11.46 5.51
CA THR A 481 10.07 10.73 5.04
C THR A 481 9.79 9.84 3.82
N CYS A 482 8.56 9.88 3.32
CA CYS A 482 8.05 9.12 2.18
C CYS A 482 7.69 10.12 1.08
N ARG A 483 8.66 10.45 0.21
CA ARG A 483 8.57 11.51 -0.80
C ARG A 483 8.28 10.97 -2.19
N GLN A 484 7.77 11.81 -3.08
CA GLN A 484 7.49 11.48 -4.48
C GLN A 484 8.10 12.52 -5.42
N PHE A 485 8.46 12.07 -6.63
CA PHE A 485 8.77 12.97 -7.75
C PHE A 485 7.57 13.79 -8.16
#